data_AF-A0A3P1VXS9-F1
#
_entry.id   AF-A0A3P1VXS9-F1
#
_cell.length_a   1.000
_cell.length_b   1.000
_cell.length_c   1.000
_cell.angle_alpha   90.00
_cell.angle_beta   90.00
_cell.angle_gamma   90.00
#
_symmetry.space_group_name_H-M   'P 1'
#
loop_
_entity.id
_entity.type
_entity.pdbx_description
1 polymer ?
#
loop_
_entity_poly.entity_id
_entity_poly.type
_entity_poly.pdbx_seq_one_letter_code
_entity_poly.pdbx_strand_id
1 'polypeptide(L)'
;MENKTCIICGETKSSDLFEKDYKFPNNEVWHVCKECNEEIKKRLELKLIDFNKVEKDFKYFDDNYKIIFSYSLNYNKSKILKDSNKKCRFCGKKESEVTFKKKAHAISEMLGNRTLLSDNECDECNAFFGDKLENDLGKYLGVIRTLTQTIGKGGIPSYKTKDGKARIDYTNRGFVIQKMVDDEFLTLEENCLTFKAEREAYTPINVYKAFVKMALSLIPEDLLFNFDDTLKWLKEDSNMESKYNMDDYAYIFEKFIPGPKPHILNAIGFIRKNDEIHLPYFIFLIEFGNYSFQIMVPCIKKDFILANSKIILKPFPNIYDFLGNPFGKSTINFKNMQGKEVVRNEKFEFKLQFEKFQELEINGKSQEELFEEQGINLNKNLRPKEKK
;
A
#
# COMPACT_ATOMS: atom_id res chain seq x y z
N MET A 1 16.63 2.79 -31.34
CA MET A 1 16.82 1.67 -30.40
C MET A 1 15.76 1.80 -29.33
N GLU A 2 14.99 0.74 -29.05
CA GLU A 2 14.03 0.76 -27.96
C GLU A 2 14.78 0.72 -26.62
N ASN A 3 14.38 1.57 -25.69
CA ASN A 3 14.91 1.56 -24.32
C ASN A 3 14.00 0.69 -23.44
N LYS A 4 14.60 -0.04 -22.49
CA LYS A 4 13.91 -0.87 -21.50
C LYS A 4 14.30 -0.42 -20.09
N THR A 5 13.38 -0.50 -19.15
CA THR A 5 13.67 -0.22 -17.74
C THR A 5 13.93 -1.53 -17.00
N CYS A 6 15.08 -1.64 -16.35
CA CYS A 6 15.43 -2.81 -15.54
C CYS A 6 14.55 -2.85 -14.29
N ILE A 7 13.85 -3.95 -14.05
CA ILE A 7 13.01 -4.10 -12.86
C ILE A 7 13.84 -4.14 -11.57
N ILE A 8 15.12 -4.53 -11.63
CA ILE A 8 15.97 -4.70 -10.44
C ILE A 8 16.61 -3.38 -10.02
N CYS A 9 17.28 -2.67 -10.93
CA CYS A 9 17.94 -1.39 -10.61
C CYS A 9 17.09 -0.15 -10.92
N GLY A 10 15.95 -0.30 -11.62
CA GLY A 10 15.10 0.83 -12.01
C GLY A 10 15.66 1.71 -13.13
N GLU A 11 16.86 1.42 -13.65
CA GLU A 11 17.49 2.23 -14.70
C GLU A 11 16.90 1.92 -16.08
N THR A 12 16.68 2.98 -16.87
CA THR A 12 16.29 2.85 -18.28
C THR A 12 17.55 2.77 -19.13
N LYS A 13 17.77 1.60 -19.73
CA LYS A 13 18.96 1.25 -20.50
C LYS A 13 18.55 0.92 -21.95
N SER A 14 19.49 0.98 -22.87
CA SER A 14 19.27 0.50 -24.25
C SER A 14 18.97 -1.00 -24.23
N SER A 15 18.08 -1.46 -25.11
CA SER A 15 17.57 -2.85 -25.13
C SER A 15 18.64 -3.93 -25.30
N ASP A 16 19.79 -3.61 -25.88
CA ASP A 16 20.96 -4.49 -26.02
C ASP A 16 21.67 -4.82 -24.68
N LEU A 17 21.38 -4.04 -23.64
CA LEU A 17 21.86 -4.27 -22.27
C LEU A 17 20.99 -5.25 -21.47
N PHE A 18 20.06 -5.95 -22.11
CA PHE A 18 19.17 -6.93 -21.50
C PHE A 18 19.38 -8.32 -22.11
N GLU A 19 19.42 -9.37 -21.29
CA GLU A 19 19.64 -10.75 -21.77
C GLU A 19 18.33 -11.48 -22.06
N LYS A 20 17.31 -11.29 -21.21
CA LYS A 20 16.05 -12.02 -21.30
C LYS A 20 14.90 -11.27 -20.65
N ASP A 21 13.73 -11.40 -21.27
CA ASP A 21 12.46 -10.89 -20.76
C ASP A 21 11.74 -12.03 -20.00
N TYR A 22 11.35 -11.79 -18.76
CA TYR A 22 10.60 -12.74 -17.93
C TYR A 22 9.10 -12.50 -18.10
N LYS A 23 8.38 -13.46 -18.69
CA LYS A 23 6.93 -13.37 -18.89
C LYS A 23 6.20 -14.12 -17.77
N PHE A 24 5.27 -13.43 -17.10
CA PHE A 24 4.45 -13.99 -16.03
C PHE A 24 3.05 -14.41 -16.51
N PRO A 25 2.33 -15.27 -15.76
CA PRO A 25 0.98 -15.73 -16.12
C PRO A 25 -0.07 -14.61 -16.30
N ASN A 26 0.17 -13.43 -15.74
CA ASN A 26 -0.66 -12.22 -15.90
C ASN A 26 -0.28 -11.39 -17.15
N ASN A 27 0.55 -11.93 -18.06
CA ASN A 27 1.16 -11.25 -19.22
C ASN A 27 2.13 -10.11 -18.86
N GLU A 28 2.55 -9.99 -17.61
CA GLU A 28 3.57 -9.02 -17.21
C GLU A 28 4.94 -9.48 -17.73
N VAL A 29 5.70 -8.52 -18.27
CA VAL A 29 7.04 -8.78 -18.83
C VAL A 29 8.05 -7.98 -18.02
N TRP A 30 8.95 -8.68 -17.32
CA TRP A 30 10.02 -8.06 -16.56
C TRP A 30 11.33 -8.11 -17.32
N HIS A 31 11.98 -6.95 -17.41
CA HIS A 31 13.27 -6.79 -18.05
C HIS A 31 14.35 -6.73 -16.96
N VAL A 32 15.35 -7.61 -17.03
CA VAL A 32 16.52 -7.57 -16.13
C VAL A 32 17.76 -7.27 -16.97
N CYS A 33 18.47 -6.19 -16.64
CA CYS A 33 19.69 -5.84 -17.37
C CYS A 33 20.83 -6.81 -17.06
N LYS A 34 21.80 -6.93 -17.97
CA LYS A 34 22.96 -7.82 -17.88
C LYS A 34 23.69 -7.72 -16.54
N GLU A 35 23.99 -6.50 -16.13
CA GLU A 35 24.68 -6.19 -14.87
C GLU A 35 23.93 -6.71 -13.64
N CYS A 36 22.62 -6.44 -13.54
CA CYS A 36 21.80 -6.99 -12.46
C CYS A 36 21.77 -8.52 -12.51
N ASN A 37 21.73 -9.12 -13.70
CA ASN A 37 21.72 -10.57 -13.85
C ASN A 37 23.05 -11.21 -13.40
N GLU A 38 24.20 -10.57 -13.69
CA GLU A 38 25.50 -11.01 -13.20
C GLU A 38 25.61 -10.90 -11.68
N GLU A 39 25.13 -9.80 -11.08
CA GLU A 39 25.10 -9.63 -9.63
C GLU A 39 24.19 -10.67 -8.94
N ILE A 40 23.04 -10.99 -9.54
CA ILE A 40 22.17 -12.09 -9.07
C ILE A 40 22.92 -13.42 -9.12
N LYS A 41 23.58 -13.76 -10.24
CA LYS A 41 24.36 -15.01 -10.39
C LYS A 41 25.46 -15.10 -9.33
N LYS A 42 26.19 -14.00 -9.09
CA LYS A 42 27.22 -13.92 -8.05
C LYS A 42 26.65 -14.15 -6.65
N ARG A 43 25.50 -13.55 -6.34
CA ARG A 43 24.81 -13.76 -5.04
C ARG A 43 24.31 -15.19 -4.87
N LEU A 44 23.88 -15.85 -5.95
CA LEU A 44 23.50 -17.27 -5.95
C LEU A 44 24.70 -18.18 -5.66
N GLU A 45 25.83 -17.94 -6.31
CA GLU A 45 27.07 -18.69 -6.07
C GLU A 45 27.56 -18.53 -4.62
N LEU A 46 27.39 -17.33 -4.04
CA LEU A 46 27.71 -17.03 -2.65
C LEU A 46 26.67 -17.54 -1.63
N LYS A 47 25.60 -18.22 -2.08
CA LYS A 47 24.47 -18.66 -1.23
C LYS A 47 23.84 -17.53 -0.42
N LEU A 48 23.91 -16.29 -0.91
CA LEU A 48 23.25 -15.13 -0.30
C LEU A 48 21.75 -15.10 -0.62
N ILE A 49 21.30 -16.01 -1.48
CA ILE A 49 19.92 -16.24 -1.91
C ILE A 49 19.56 -17.70 -1.63
N ASP A 50 18.45 -17.94 -0.91
CA ASP A 50 17.93 -19.28 -0.64
C ASP A 50 16.68 -19.56 -1.50
N PHE A 51 16.90 -20.07 -2.70
CA PHE A 51 15.85 -20.50 -3.63
C PHE A 51 14.88 -21.51 -3.00
N ASN A 52 15.39 -22.43 -2.18
CA ASN A 52 14.57 -23.48 -1.58
C ASN A 52 13.58 -22.90 -0.57
N LYS A 53 13.96 -21.85 0.17
CA LYS A 53 13.05 -21.15 1.08
C LYS A 53 11.94 -20.43 0.32
N VAL A 54 12.28 -19.75 -0.78
CA VAL A 54 11.31 -19.03 -1.62
C VAL A 54 10.33 -19.99 -2.26
N GLU A 55 10.81 -21.08 -2.85
CA GLU A 55 9.96 -22.14 -3.41
C GLU A 55 9.01 -22.69 -2.33
N LYS A 56 9.51 -22.94 -1.11
CA LYS A 56 8.67 -23.35 0.03
C LYS A 56 7.62 -22.30 0.43
N ASP A 57 7.93 -21.02 0.32
CA ASP A 57 6.99 -19.95 0.68
C ASP A 57 5.92 -19.75 -0.39
N PHE A 58 6.27 -19.80 -1.68
CA PHE A 58 5.26 -19.84 -2.75
C PHE A 58 4.42 -21.11 -2.69
N LYS A 59 5.06 -22.26 -2.43
CA LYS A 59 4.38 -23.54 -2.27
C LYS A 59 3.41 -23.54 -1.10
N TYR A 60 3.68 -22.81 -0.02
CA TYR A 60 2.69 -22.61 1.04
C TYR A 60 1.40 -21.96 0.53
N PHE A 61 1.49 -20.91 -0.30
CA PHE A 61 0.28 -20.30 -0.88
C PHE A 61 -0.34 -21.19 -1.94
N ASP A 62 0.46 -21.77 -2.83
CA ASP A 62 -0.03 -22.61 -3.92
C ASP A 62 -0.69 -23.89 -3.40
N ASP A 63 -0.11 -24.59 -2.43
CA ASP A 63 -0.67 -25.84 -1.90
C ASP A 63 -1.99 -25.58 -1.13
N ASN A 64 -2.09 -24.46 -0.41
CA ASN A 64 -3.20 -24.21 0.52
C ASN A 64 -4.30 -23.29 -0.03
N TYR A 65 -4.01 -22.46 -1.02
CA TYR A 65 -4.90 -21.39 -1.48
C TYR A 65 -5.10 -21.37 -2.99
N LYS A 66 -6.29 -20.94 -3.40
CA LYS A 66 -6.65 -20.60 -4.77
C LYS A 66 -6.73 -19.08 -4.89
N ILE A 67 -6.09 -18.52 -5.92
CA ILE A 67 -6.27 -17.12 -6.29
C ILE A 67 -7.67 -16.95 -6.90
N ILE A 68 -8.50 -16.13 -6.28
CA ILE A 68 -9.88 -15.84 -6.74
C ILE A 68 -10.00 -14.54 -7.53
N PHE A 69 -9.05 -13.62 -7.32
CA PHE A 69 -8.85 -12.47 -8.18
C PHE A 69 -7.39 -12.01 -8.08
N SER A 70 -6.90 -11.41 -9.17
CA SER A 70 -5.63 -10.70 -9.21
C SER A 70 -5.79 -9.50 -10.15
N TYR A 71 -5.65 -8.31 -9.59
CA TYR A 71 -5.75 -7.06 -10.32
C TYR A 71 -4.41 -6.35 -10.27
N SER A 72 -3.86 -6.09 -11.45
CA SER A 72 -2.73 -5.18 -11.63
C SER A 72 -3.25 -3.90 -12.26
N LEU A 73 -3.30 -2.82 -11.48
CA LEU A 73 -4.02 -1.58 -11.81
C LEU A 73 -3.08 -0.55 -12.46
N ASN A 74 -2.72 -0.82 -13.71
CA ASN A 74 -2.04 0.14 -14.60
C ASN A 74 -2.88 0.44 -15.86
N TYR A 75 -4.22 0.41 -15.72
CA TYR A 75 -5.11 0.61 -16.86
C TYR A 75 -5.28 2.10 -17.18
N ASN A 76 -5.30 2.41 -18.48
CA ASN A 76 -5.69 3.72 -19.00
C ASN A 76 -7.23 3.87 -19.09
N LYS A 77 -7.99 2.79 -18.89
CA LYS A 77 -9.45 2.75 -18.96
C LYS A 77 -10.04 2.19 -17.68
N SER A 78 -11.16 2.74 -17.27
CA SER A 78 -11.89 2.25 -16.09
C SER A 78 -12.46 0.85 -16.32
N LYS A 79 -12.34 -0.01 -15.30
CA LYS A 79 -13.05 -1.28 -15.17
C LYS A 79 -14.09 -1.13 -14.07
N ILE A 80 -15.34 -1.43 -14.37
CA ILE A 80 -16.43 -1.41 -13.40
C ILE A 80 -16.69 -2.85 -12.98
N LEU A 81 -16.56 -3.13 -11.69
CA LEU A 81 -16.99 -4.39 -11.08
C LEU A 81 -18.51 -4.38 -10.99
N LYS A 82 -19.12 -5.46 -11.46
CA LYS A 82 -20.56 -5.64 -11.50
C LYS A 82 -20.96 -6.95 -10.88
N ASP A 83 -22.05 -6.91 -10.12
CA ASP A 83 -22.76 -8.10 -9.66
C ASP A 83 -23.97 -8.36 -10.56
N SER A 84 -24.35 -9.62 -10.65
CA SER A 84 -25.56 -10.05 -11.37
C SER A 84 -26.83 -9.58 -10.65
N ASN A 85 -26.79 -9.53 -9.32
CA ASN A 85 -27.87 -8.99 -8.51
C ASN A 85 -27.72 -7.48 -8.34
N LYS A 86 -28.70 -6.71 -8.83
CA LYS A 86 -28.78 -5.24 -8.69
C LYS A 86 -29.05 -4.78 -7.24
N LYS A 87 -28.15 -5.11 -6.33
CA LYS A 87 -28.21 -4.78 -4.90
C LYS A 87 -26.86 -4.25 -4.45
N CYS A 88 -26.88 -3.43 -3.40
CA CYS A 88 -25.65 -3.03 -2.74
C CYS A 88 -25.04 -4.24 -2.04
N ARG A 89 -23.79 -4.57 -2.35
CA ARG A 89 -23.06 -5.70 -1.77
C ARG A 89 -22.86 -5.61 -0.25
N PHE A 90 -22.91 -4.39 0.30
CA PHE A 90 -22.61 -4.14 1.71
C PHE A 90 -23.86 -4.09 2.60
N CYS A 91 -24.97 -3.54 2.10
CA CYS A 91 -26.20 -3.43 2.87
C CYS A 91 -27.34 -4.33 2.36
N GLY A 92 -27.18 -4.97 1.21
CA GLY A 92 -28.18 -5.85 0.59
C GLY A 92 -29.40 -5.12 0.01
N LYS A 93 -29.52 -3.81 0.17
CA LYS A 93 -30.64 -2.99 -0.34
C LYS A 93 -30.61 -2.89 -1.87
N LYS A 94 -31.78 -2.87 -2.50
CA LYS A 94 -31.95 -2.76 -3.97
C LYS A 94 -31.93 -1.29 -4.45
N GLU A 95 -31.84 -1.08 -5.76
CA GLU A 95 -31.98 0.25 -6.41
C GLU A 95 -33.29 0.99 -6.03
N SER A 96 -34.35 0.27 -5.64
CA SER A 96 -35.60 0.88 -5.15
C SER A 96 -35.50 1.48 -3.74
N GLU A 97 -34.46 1.13 -2.99
CA GLU A 97 -34.30 1.50 -1.57
C GLU A 97 -33.10 2.43 -1.34
N VAL A 98 -32.12 2.45 -2.26
CA VAL A 98 -30.90 3.25 -2.19
C VAL A 98 -30.46 3.73 -3.57
N THR A 99 -29.61 4.77 -3.60
CA THR A 99 -29.05 5.31 -4.83
C THR A 99 -27.61 4.85 -5.07
N PHE A 100 -27.22 4.79 -6.34
CA PHE A 100 -25.88 4.44 -6.82
C PHE A 100 -25.34 5.55 -7.73
N LYS A 101 -25.50 6.81 -7.32
CA LYS A 101 -25.14 7.98 -8.14
C LYS A 101 -23.66 8.36 -7.97
N LYS A 102 -23.06 8.02 -6.83
CA LYS A 102 -21.65 8.31 -6.54
C LYS A 102 -20.76 7.29 -7.24
N LYS A 103 -19.59 7.78 -7.64
CA LYS A 103 -18.52 6.94 -8.19
C LYS A 103 -17.83 6.19 -7.03
N ALA A 104 -18.34 5.02 -6.71
CA ALA A 104 -17.72 4.16 -5.71
C ALA A 104 -16.45 3.50 -6.28
N HIS A 105 -15.38 3.51 -5.47
CA HIS A 105 -14.12 2.89 -5.81
C HIS A 105 -13.96 1.59 -5.03
N ALA A 106 -13.72 0.47 -5.74
CA ALA A 106 -13.54 -0.84 -5.11
C ALA A 106 -12.25 -0.89 -4.26
N ILE A 107 -11.21 -0.19 -4.72
CA ILE A 107 -9.98 0.09 -3.98
C ILE A 107 -9.89 1.60 -3.78
N SER A 108 -9.51 2.10 -2.61
CA SER A 108 -9.49 3.55 -2.38
C SER A 108 -8.58 4.29 -3.38
N GLU A 109 -9.06 5.41 -3.91
CA GLU A 109 -8.31 6.27 -4.84
C GLU A 109 -7.00 6.79 -4.20
N MET A 110 -6.95 6.87 -2.88
CA MET A 110 -5.75 7.32 -2.16
C MET A 110 -4.53 6.40 -2.33
N LEU A 111 -4.77 5.14 -2.72
CA LEU A 111 -3.72 4.15 -3.01
C LEU A 111 -3.25 4.18 -4.47
N GLY A 112 -3.75 5.15 -5.26
CA GLY A 112 -3.46 5.24 -6.69
C GLY A 112 -4.52 4.61 -7.58
N ASN A 113 -5.65 4.12 -7.04
CA ASN A 113 -6.72 3.56 -7.86
C ASN A 113 -7.46 4.63 -8.65
N ARG A 114 -7.29 4.64 -9.98
CA ARG A 114 -8.02 5.54 -10.87
C ARG A 114 -9.10 4.88 -11.68
N THR A 115 -9.04 3.55 -11.79
CA THR A 115 -9.75 2.81 -12.85
C THR A 115 -10.64 1.70 -12.36
N LEU A 116 -10.41 1.11 -11.18
CA LEU A 116 -11.24 0.03 -10.67
C LEU A 116 -12.41 0.57 -9.84
N LEU A 117 -13.59 0.63 -10.46
CA LEU A 117 -14.81 1.16 -9.89
C LEU A 117 -15.77 0.03 -9.50
N SER A 118 -16.75 0.38 -8.68
CA SER A 118 -17.79 -0.52 -8.18
C SER A 118 -19.16 0.06 -8.56
N ASP A 119 -20.03 -0.74 -9.19
CA ASP A 119 -21.45 -0.36 -9.38
C ASP A 119 -22.39 -1.02 -8.36
N ASN A 120 -21.84 -1.85 -7.47
CA ASN A 120 -22.57 -2.58 -6.43
C ASN A 120 -22.32 -2.02 -5.02
N GLU A 121 -21.92 -0.75 -4.90
CA GLU A 121 -21.80 -0.01 -3.62
C GLU A 121 -22.71 1.23 -3.65
N CYS A 122 -23.72 1.27 -2.78
CA CYS A 122 -24.65 2.40 -2.74
C CYS A 122 -24.05 3.65 -2.10
N ASP A 123 -24.67 4.80 -2.36
CA ASP A 123 -24.19 6.13 -1.93
C ASP A 123 -24.07 6.27 -0.40
N GLU A 124 -24.94 5.59 0.36
CA GLU A 124 -24.91 5.55 1.83
C GLU A 124 -23.70 4.77 2.34
N CYS A 125 -23.47 3.56 1.81
CA CYS A 125 -22.32 2.74 2.20
C CYS A 125 -21.01 3.40 1.77
N ASN A 126 -20.98 4.00 0.57
CA ASN A 126 -19.83 4.73 0.08
C ASN A 126 -19.47 5.93 0.97
N ALA A 127 -20.46 6.71 1.40
CA ALA A 127 -20.24 7.79 2.35
C ALA A 127 -19.72 7.26 3.70
N PHE A 128 -20.39 6.25 4.25
CA PHE A 128 -20.01 5.65 5.53
C PHE A 128 -18.55 5.16 5.52
N PHE A 129 -18.16 4.36 4.52
CA PHE A 129 -16.80 3.84 4.44
C PHE A 129 -15.78 4.95 4.17
N GLY A 130 -16.11 5.93 3.32
CA GLY A 130 -15.27 7.09 3.07
C GLY A 130 -14.95 7.88 4.34
N ASP A 131 -15.99 8.22 5.09
CA ASP A 131 -15.88 9.11 6.26
C ASP A 131 -15.30 8.42 7.49
N LYS A 132 -15.63 7.14 7.69
CA LYS A 132 -15.27 6.38 8.91
C LYS A 132 -14.02 5.52 8.76
N LEU A 133 -13.87 4.80 7.65
CA LEU A 133 -12.81 3.79 7.50
C LEU A 133 -11.65 4.32 6.66
N GLU A 134 -11.94 4.73 5.43
CA GLU A 134 -10.94 5.20 4.48
C GLU A 134 -10.23 6.46 4.98
N ASN A 135 -10.94 7.34 5.70
CA ASN A 135 -10.32 8.51 6.35
C ASN A 135 -9.20 8.12 7.33
N ASP A 136 -9.41 7.12 8.20
CA ASP A 136 -8.38 6.67 9.14
C ASP A 136 -7.25 5.91 8.43
N LEU A 137 -7.55 5.14 7.37
CA LEU A 137 -6.52 4.59 6.49
C LEU A 137 -5.67 5.69 5.85
N GLY A 138 -6.29 6.79 5.42
CA GLY A 138 -5.61 7.95 4.85
C GLY A 138 -4.65 8.61 5.84
N LYS A 139 -5.09 8.80 7.09
CA LYS A 139 -4.27 9.34 8.18
C LYS A 139 -3.11 8.40 8.55
N TYR A 140 -3.39 7.10 8.60
CA TYR A 140 -2.36 6.09 8.80
C TYR A 140 -1.31 6.17 7.69
N LEU A 141 -1.71 6.13 6.42
CA LEU A 141 -0.79 6.17 5.29
C LEU A 141 -0.21 7.55 4.97
N GLY A 142 -0.62 8.62 5.65
CA GLY A 142 -0.39 10.02 5.24
C GLY A 142 1.01 10.30 4.69
N VAL A 143 2.04 10.16 5.54
CA VAL A 143 3.45 10.37 5.15
C VAL A 143 3.96 9.33 4.13
N ILE A 144 3.48 8.07 4.23
CA ILE A 144 3.82 7.00 3.29
C ILE A 144 3.42 7.40 1.86
N ARG A 145 2.25 8.01 1.68
CA ARG A 145 1.76 8.41 0.35
C ARG A 145 2.60 9.51 -0.27
N THR A 146 3.11 10.44 0.52
CA THR A 146 4.06 11.46 0.06
C THR A 146 5.37 10.81 -0.37
N LEU A 147 5.98 10.00 0.50
CA LEU A 147 7.31 9.43 0.29
C LEU A 147 7.36 8.35 -0.79
N THR A 148 6.26 7.63 -1.00
CA THR A 148 6.12 6.68 -2.11
C THR A 148 5.58 7.33 -3.38
N GLN A 149 5.31 8.64 -3.35
CA GLN A 149 4.81 9.43 -4.48
C GLN A 149 3.51 8.82 -5.05
N THR A 150 2.62 8.40 -4.15
CA THR A 150 1.34 7.77 -4.50
C THR A 150 0.37 8.85 -4.97
N ILE A 151 -0.09 8.75 -6.22
CA ILE A 151 -0.90 9.78 -6.85
C ILE A 151 -2.39 9.57 -6.53
N GLY A 152 -2.98 10.46 -5.75
CA GLY A 152 -4.43 10.48 -5.52
C GLY A 152 -5.18 11.44 -6.45
N LYS A 153 -6.41 11.79 -6.06
CA LYS A 153 -7.30 12.71 -6.78
C LYS A 153 -6.68 14.08 -7.07
N GLY A 154 -5.96 14.64 -6.09
CA GLY A 154 -5.31 15.95 -6.16
C GLY A 154 -3.83 15.91 -6.53
N GLY A 155 -3.32 14.77 -7.04
CA GLY A 155 -1.89 14.54 -7.22
C GLY A 155 -1.25 13.83 -6.02
N ILE A 156 0.08 13.96 -5.90
CA ILE A 156 0.84 13.42 -4.76
C ILE A 156 0.61 14.34 -3.55
N PRO A 157 0.19 13.82 -2.39
CA PRO A 157 -0.05 14.66 -1.22
C PRO A 157 1.26 15.20 -0.64
N SER A 158 1.23 16.43 -0.13
CA SER A 158 2.31 16.98 0.68
C SER A 158 2.24 16.48 2.12
N TYR A 159 3.38 16.36 2.78
CA TYR A 159 3.46 16.15 4.22
C TYR A 159 3.79 17.48 4.93
N LYS A 160 3.17 17.75 6.08
CA LYS A 160 3.52 18.90 6.95
C LYS A 160 3.53 18.42 8.40
N THR A 161 4.56 18.80 9.17
CA THR A 161 4.59 18.51 10.61
C THR A 161 3.44 19.22 11.34
N LYS A 162 2.99 18.67 12.47
CA LYS A 162 1.85 19.22 13.22
C LYS A 162 2.07 20.66 13.69
N ASP A 163 3.30 20.97 14.10
CA ASP A 163 3.74 22.32 14.48
C ASP A 163 3.98 23.25 13.27
N GLY A 164 4.00 22.68 12.07
CA GLY A 164 4.17 23.38 10.81
C GLY A 164 5.57 23.91 10.56
N LYS A 165 6.59 23.35 11.23
CA LYS A 165 8.00 23.71 11.06
C LYS A 165 8.71 22.94 9.95
N ALA A 166 8.13 21.86 9.44
CA ALA A 166 8.68 21.18 8.28
C ALA A 166 7.60 20.70 7.30
N ARG A 167 8.00 20.55 6.04
CA ARG A 167 7.14 20.16 4.92
C ARG A 167 7.92 19.37 3.87
N ILE A 168 7.27 18.37 3.30
CA ILE A 168 7.75 17.64 2.12
C ILE A 168 6.72 17.79 1.00
N ASP A 169 7.20 18.18 -0.18
CA ASP A 169 6.45 18.19 -1.42
C ASP A 169 7.16 17.34 -2.48
N TYR A 170 6.41 16.84 -3.46
CA TYR A 170 6.97 16.24 -4.66
C TYR A 170 6.65 17.13 -5.85
N THR A 171 7.67 17.55 -6.59
CA THR A 171 7.60 18.54 -7.67
C THR A 171 8.14 17.97 -8.99
N ASN A 172 8.21 18.82 -10.02
CA ASN A 172 8.88 18.51 -11.29
C ASN A 172 10.39 18.21 -11.14
N ARG A 173 11.00 18.59 -10.01
CA ARG A 173 12.43 18.35 -9.71
C ARG A 173 12.65 17.27 -8.65
N GLY A 174 11.60 16.54 -8.26
CA GLY A 174 11.65 15.51 -7.22
C GLY A 174 11.18 16.05 -5.86
N PHE A 175 11.68 15.46 -4.77
CA PHE A 175 11.31 15.89 -3.42
C PHE A 175 11.90 17.27 -3.10
N VAL A 176 11.04 18.16 -2.59
CA VAL A 176 11.44 19.45 -2.01
C VAL A 176 11.11 19.41 -0.53
N ILE A 177 12.14 19.58 0.30
CA ILE A 177 12.03 19.47 1.75
C ILE A 177 12.35 20.84 2.35
N GLN A 178 11.40 21.38 3.10
CA GLN A 178 11.53 22.65 3.79
C GLN A 178 11.50 22.37 5.29
N LYS A 179 12.45 22.93 6.05
CA LYS A 179 12.46 22.86 7.52
C LYS A 179 12.94 24.17 8.12
N MET A 180 12.49 24.48 9.33
CA MET A 180 13.13 25.51 10.16
C MET A 180 14.52 25.05 10.61
N VAL A 181 15.45 25.99 10.81
CA VAL A 181 16.87 25.70 11.10
C VAL A 181 17.03 24.73 12.28
N ASP A 182 16.30 24.95 13.38
CA ASP A 182 16.41 24.19 14.62
C ASP A 182 15.47 22.96 14.70
N ASP A 183 14.86 22.55 13.59
CA ASP A 183 13.93 21.42 13.58
C ASP A 183 14.64 20.08 13.34
N GLU A 184 14.33 19.07 14.18
CA GLU A 184 14.87 17.71 14.13
C GLU A 184 14.20 16.79 13.10
N PHE A 185 13.25 17.29 12.31
CA PHE A 185 12.50 16.52 11.31
C PHE A 185 13.38 15.77 10.31
N LEU A 186 14.57 16.30 10.01
CA LEU A 186 15.50 15.74 9.03
C LEU A 186 16.90 15.76 9.61
N THR A 187 17.54 14.59 9.67
CA THR A 187 18.98 14.47 9.93
C THR A 187 19.70 14.02 8.66
N LEU A 188 20.90 14.57 8.45
CA LEU A 188 21.80 14.21 7.36
C LEU A 188 23.05 13.58 7.98
N GLU A 189 23.29 12.32 7.68
CA GLU A 189 24.46 11.56 8.13
C GLU A 189 25.10 10.90 6.92
N GLU A 190 26.38 11.20 6.67
CA GLU A 190 27.14 10.73 5.50
C GLU A 190 26.38 10.94 4.18
N ASN A 191 25.85 9.86 3.59
CA ASN A 191 25.10 9.84 2.34
C ASN A 191 23.61 9.49 2.53
N CYS A 192 23.08 9.66 3.74
CA CYS A 192 21.73 9.26 4.13
C CYS A 192 20.96 10.41 4.79
N LEU A 193 19.76 10.68 4.26
CA LEU A 193 18.75 11.54 4.87
C LEU A 193 17.78 10.69 5.68
N THR A 194 17.62 10.99 6.97
CA THR A 194 16.65 10.33 7.85
C THR A 194 15.54 11.31 8.24
N PHE A 195 14.31 10.99 7.84
CA PHE A 195 13.11 11.75 8.15
C PHE A 195 12.47 11.22 9.43
N LYS A 196 12.24 12.10 10.40
CA LYS A 196 11.52 11.82 11.64
C LYS A 196 10.11 12.41 11.56
N ALA A 197 9.22 11.71 10.88
CA ALA A 197 7.84 12.12 10.71
C ALA A 197 6.94 11.58 11.83
N GLU A 198 5.71 12.09 11.86
CA GLU A 198 4.62 11.54 12.65
C GLU A 198 3.43 11.21 11.76
N ARG A 199 2.75 10.10 12.05
CA ARG A 199 1.45 9.81 11.47
C ARG A 199 0.39 10.77 12.02
N GLU A 200 -0.61 11.04 11.20
CA GLU A 200 -1.83 11.71 11.65
C GLU A 200 -2.59 10.81 12.63
N ALA A 201 -3.44 11.39 13.47
CA ALA A 201 -4.16 10.61 14.48
C ALA A 201 -5.21 9.69 13.84
N TYR A 202 -5.14 8.38 14.09
CA TYR A 202 -6.01 7.39 13.44
C TYR A 202 -6.49 6.34 14.45
N THR A 203 -7.54 5.62 14.09
CA THR A 203 -8.04 4.48 14.87
C THR A 203 -7.59 3.16 14.20
N PRO A 204 -6.76 2.32 14.85
CA PRO A 204 -6.20 1.12 14.22
C PRO A 204 -7.24 0.17 13.61
N ILE A 205 -8.33 -0.12 14.32
CA ILE A 205 -9.35 -1.05 13.83
C ILE A 205 -10.05 -0.51 12.56
N ASN A 206 -10.17 0.81 12.41
CA ASN A 206 -10.73 1.42 11.20
C ASN A 206 -9.81 1.25 9.99
N VAL A 207 -8.49 1.33 10.18
CA VAL A 207 -7.49 1.06 9.14
C VAL A 207 -7.62 -0.38 8.65
N TYR A 208 -7.71 -1.34 9.57
CA TYR A 208 -7.91 -2.75 9.23
C TYR A 208 -9.26 -2.99 8.52
N LYS A 209 -10.36 -2.43 9.04
CA LYS A 209 -11.68 -2.45 8.40
C LYS A 209 -11.66 -1.87 6.97
N ALA A 210 -10.88 -0.82 6.72
CA ALA A 210 -10.73 -0.27 5.37
C ALA A 210 -10.09 -1.26 4.39
N PHE A 211 -9.07 -2.02 4.81
CA PHE A 211 -8.52 -3.11 4.00
C PHE A 211 -9.52 -4.24 3.78
N VAL A 212 -10.27 -4.63 4.81
CA VAL A 212 -11.34 -5.63 4.70
C VAL A 212 -12.43 -5.17 3.72
N LYS A 213 -12.84 -3.90 3.75
CA LYS A 213 -13.79 -3.32 2.78
C LYS A 213 -13.29 -3.46 1.35
N MET A 214 -12.00 -3.18 1.10
CA MET A 214 -11.41 -3.35 -0.23
C MET A 214 -11.41 -4.82 -0.67
N ALA A 215 -11.03 -5.75 0.22
CA ALA A 215 -11.09 -7.18 -0.06
C ALA A 215 -12.51 -7.65 -0.43
N LEU A 216 -13.50 -7.24 0.38
CA LEU A 216 -14.91 -7.57 0.14
C LEU A 216 -15.53 -6.80 -1.02
N SER A 217 -14.86 -5.77 -1.57
CA SER A 217 -15.24 -5.12 -2.84
C SER A 217 -14.72 -5.89 -4.06
N LEU A 218 -13.76 -6.78 -3.89
CA LEU A 218 -13.10 -7.50 -4.98
C LEU A 218 -13.49 -8.97 -5.04
N ILE A 219 -14.02 -9.50 -3.93
CA ILE A 219 -14.45 -10.89 -3.86
C ILE A 219 -15.57 -11.17 -4.88
N PRO A 220 -15.54 -12.31 -5.58
CA PRO A 220 -16.64 -12.77 -6.42
C PRO A 220 -17.97 -12.85 -5.67
N GLU A 221 -19.07 -12.50 -6.36
CA GLU A 221 -20.43 -12.45 -5.81
C GLU A 221 -20.85 -13.79 -5.19
N ASP A 222 -20.50 -14.91 -5.84
CA ASP A 222 -20.84 -16.27 -5.42
C ASP A 222 -20.14 -16.70 -4.13
N LEU A 223 -19.12 -15.97 -3.67
CA LEU A 223 -18.42 -16.24 -2.41
C LEU A 223 -18.85 -15.30 -1.27
N LEU A 224 -19.52 -14.18 -1.59
CA LEU A 224 -19.83 -13.10 -0.65
C LEU A 224 -20.72 -13.57 0.52
N PHE A 225 -21.59 -14.56 0.29
CA PHE A 225 -22.48 -15.13 1.32
C PHE A 225 -21.73 -15.78 2.50
N ASN A 226 -20.42 -16.02 2.39
CA ASN A 226 -19.61 -16.50 3.51
C ASN A 226 -19.24 -15.37 4.50
N PHE A 227 -19.45 -14.11 4.12
CA PHE A 227 -18.96 -12.93 4.82
C PHE A 227 -20.10 -12.08 5.42
N ASP A 228 -21.31 -12.63 5.56
CA ASP A 228 -22.48 -11.87 6.05
C ASP A 228 -22.20 -11.17 7.39
N ASP A 229 -21.55 -11.85 8.34
CA ASP A 229 -21.23 -11.26 9.65
C ASP A 229 -20.11 -10.22 9.53
N THR A 230 -19.16 -10.42 8.62
CA THR A 230 -18.09 -9.45 8.32
C THR A 230 -18.65 -8.18 7.68
N LEU A 231 -19.63 -8.31 6.79
CA LEU A 231 -20.33 -7.17 6.18
C LEU A 231 -21.10 -6.36 7.23
N LYS A 232 -21.76 -7.04 8.18
CA LYS A 232 -22.46 -6.38 9.28
C LYS A 232 -21.49 -5.71 10.25
N TRP A 233 -20.38 -6.37 10.59
CA TRP A 233 -19.31 -5.82 11.42
C TRP A 233 -18.65 -4.57 10.82
N LEU A 234 -18.41 -4.55 9.50
CA LEU A 234 -17.88 -3.38 8.80
C LEU A 234 -18.79 -2.16 8.94
N LYS A 235 -20.10 -2.38 9.09
CA LYS A 235 -21.13 -1.33 9.15
C LYS A 235 -21.56 -0.96 10.57
N GLU A 236 -20.88 -1.46 11.60
CA GLU A 236 -21.16 -1.04 12.98
C GLU A 236 -20.75 0.43 13.18
N ASP A 237 -21.64 1.21 13.81
CA ASP A 237 -21.39 2.63 14.08
C ASP A 237 -20.32 2.87 15.16
N SER A 238 -20.23 1.94 16.11
CA SER A 238 -19.27 1.97 17.22
C SER A 238 -18.35 0.77 17.16
N ASN A 239 -17.04 1.02 17.28
CA ASN A 239 -16.06 -0.05 17.46
C ASN A 239 -15.99 -0.55 18.91
N MET A 240 -16.43 0.27 19.88
CA MET A 240 -16.35 -0.06 21.31
C MET A 240 -17.34 -1.16 21.69
N GLU A 241 -18.54 -1.10 21.12
CA GLU A 241 -19.64 -2.04 21.39
C GLU A 241 -19.92 -2.85 20.12
N SER A 242 -18.99 -3.74 19.78
CA SER A 242 -19.12 -4.60 18.59
C SER A 242 -19.96 -5.82 18.89
N LYS A 243 -21.08 -5.99 18.16
CA LYS A 243 -21.96 -7.16 18.23
C LYS A 243 -21.32 -8.38 17.56
N TYR A 244 -20.56 -8.17 16.49
CA TYR A 244 -19.95 -9.25 15.70
C TYR A 244 -18.53 -9.58 16.12
N ASN A 245 -17.82 -8.63 16.76
CA ASN A 245 -16.45 -8.71 17.26
C ASN A 245 -15.49 -9.58 16.42
N MET A 246 -14.73 -8.94 15.53
CA MET A 246 -13.76 -9.59 14.64
C MET A 246 -12.30 -9.26 15.02
N ASP A 247 -12.06 -8.84 16.27
CA ASP A 247 -10.77 -8.29 16.70
C ASP A 247 -9.61 -9.30 16.56
N ASP A 248 -9.86 -10.60 16.74
CA ASP A 248 -8.83 -11.65 16.61
C ASP A 248 -8.21 -11.74 15.20
N TYR A 249 -8.89 -11.21 14.19
CA TYR A 249 -8.37 -11.16 12.82
C TYR A 249 -7.54 -9.90 12.55
N ALA A 250 -7.65 -8.86 13.39
CA ALA A 250 -7.17 -7.51 13.12
C ALA A 250 -5.65 -7.38 13.25
N TYR A 251 -4.93 -8.08 12.37
CA TYR A 251 -3.49 -8.05 12.22
C TYR A 251 -3.12 -7.81 10.76
N ILE A 252 -2.00 -7.11 10.55
CA ILE A 252 -1.50 -6.79 9.22
C ILE A 252 -0.03 -7.16 9.13
N PHE A 253 0.35 -7.89 8.08
CA PHE A 253 1.74 -7.91 7.62
C PHE A 253 1.97 -6.67 6.75
N GLU A 254 2.66 -5.68 7.30
CA GLU A 254 3.14 -4.51 6.57
C GLU A 254 4.56 -4.81 6.10
N LYS A 255 4.72 -5.06 4.80
CA LYS A 255 6.02 -5.22 4.15
C LYS A 255 6.41 -3.91 3.48
N PHE A 256 7.67 -3.51 3.64
CA PHE A 256 8.29 -2.43 2.89
C PHE A 256 9.46 -2.97 2.06
N ILE A 257 9.50 -2.63 0.79
CA ILE A 257 10.61 -2.95 -0.11
C ILE A 257 11.28 -1.65 -0.54
N PRO A 258 12.58 -1.48 -0.27
CA PRO A 258 13.31 -0.27 -0.64
C PRO A 258 13.53 -0.19 -2.16
N GLY A 259 13.81 1.01 -2.65
CA GLY A 259 14.08 1.28 -4.06
C GLY A 259 12.97 2.06 -4.78
N PRO A 260 13.13 2.31 -6.09
CA PRO A 260 12.23 3.17 -6.84
C PRO A 260 10.93 2.45 -7.20
N LYS A 261 9.88 2.63 -6.38
CA LYS A 261 8.49 2.17 -6.64
C LYS A 261 8.39 0.72 -7.16
N PRO A 262 8.77 -0.27 -6.34
CA PRO A 262 8.78 -1.68 -6.74
C PRO A 262 7.40 -2.24 -7.11
N HIS A 263 6.31 -1.59 -6.66
CA HIS A 263 4.94 -2.01 -6.95
C HIS A 263 4.16 -0.94 -7.70
N ILE A 264 3.54 -1.35 -8.81
CA ILE A 264 2.28 -0.74 -9.23
C ILE A 264 1.15 -1.16 -8.27
N LEU A 265 -0.02 -0.51 -8.35
CA LEU A 265 -1.14 -0.88 -7.49
C LEU A 265 -1.65 -2.28 -7.86
N ASN A 266 -1.36 -3.26 -7.00
CA ASN A 266 -1.80 -4.65 -7.16
C ASN A 266 -2.75 -5.05 -6.03
N ALA A 267 -3.75 -5.89 -6.34
CA ALA A 267 -4.63 -6.47 -5.34
C ALA A 267 -4.92 -7.94 -5.68
N ILE A 268 -4.66 -8.84 -4.72
CA ILE A 268 -4.76 -10.29 -4.90
C ILE A 268 -5.56 -10.89 -3.76
N GLY A 269 -6.48 -11.79 -4.09
CA GLY A 269 -7.31 -12.51 -3.12
C GLY A 269 -7.06 -14.01 -3.18
N PHE A 270 -6.82 -14.63 -2.02
CA PHE A 270 -6.52 -16.04 -1.86
C PHE A 270 -7.57 -16.73 -0.98
N ILE A 271 -8.32 -17.67 -1.54
CA ILE A 271 -9.28 -18.50 -0.78
C ILE A 271 -8.69 -19.86 -0.48
N ARG A 272 -8.83 -20.32 0.76
CA ARG A 272 -8.35 -21.63 1.21
C ARG A 272 -9.03 -22.74 0.40
N LYS A 273 -8.24 -23.68 -0.11
CA LYS A 273 -8.71 -24.76 -1.01
C LYS A 273 -9.56 -25.81 -0.31
N ASN A 274 -9.29 -26.09 0.97
CA ASN A 274 -9.94 -27.13 1.75
C ASN A 274 -10.31 -26.59 3.14
N ASP A 275 -11.53 -26.87 3.62
CA ASP A 275 -12.03 -26.43 4.92
C ASP A 275 -11.35 -27.15 6.11
N GLU A 276 -10.66 -28.27 5.88
CA GLU A 276 -9.86 -28.98 6.90
C GLU A 276 -8.49 -28.34 7.16
N ILE A 277 -8.02 -27.48 6.25
CA ILE A 277 -6.73 -26.81 6.41
C ILE A 277 -6.84 -25.79 7.53
N HIS A 278 -5.96 -25.87 8.52
CA HIS A 278 -5.96 -25.02 9.70
C HIS A 278 -5.27 -23.66 9.44
N LEU A 279 -5.75 -22.94 8.42
CA LEU A 279 -5.31 -21.61 8.01
C LEU A 279 -6.52 -20.70 7.71
N PRO A 280 -6.38 -19.37 7.67
CA PRO A 280 -7.47 -18.44 7.36
C PRO A 280 -8.12 -18.74 6.03
N TYR A 281 -9.46 -18.61 5.98
CA TYR A 281 -10.24 -18.87 4.79
C TYR A 281 -9.92 -17.89 3.67
N PHE A 282 -9.73 -16.61 3.97
CA PHE A 282 -9.46 -15.57 2.99
C PHE A 282 -8.27 -14.70 3.39
N ILE A 283 -7.24 -14.68 2.54
CA ILE A 283 -6.12 -13.74 2.63
C ILE A 283 -6.26 -12.70 1.51
N PHE A 284 -6.12 -11.43 1.88
CA PHE A 284 -6.08 -10.31 0.94
C PHE A 284 -4.71 -9.65 0.99
N LEU A 285 -4.14 -9.42 -0.20
CA LEU A 285 -2.89 -8.71 -0.41
C LEU A 285 -3.16 -7.47 -1.26
N ILE A 286 -2.68 -6.32 -0.81
CA ILE A 286 -2.64 -5.09 -1.60
C ILE A 286 -1.24 -4.49 -1.58
N GLU A 287 -0.73 -4.14 -2.75
CA GLU A 287 0.61 -3.60 -2.93
C GLU A 287 0.54 -2.28 -3.68
N PHE A 288 1.31 -1.28 -3.28
CA PHE A 288 1.44 -0.01 -4.00
C PHE A 288 2.71 0.72 -3.58
N GLY A 289 3.39 1.33 -4.56
CA GLY A 289 4.64 2.04 -4.32
C GLY A 289 5.69 1.09 -3.74
N ASN A 290 6.02 1.27 -2.46
CA ASN A 290 7.01 0.47 -1.76
C ASN A 290 6.41 -0.48 -0.71
N TYR A 291 5.08 -0.48 -0.54
CA TYR A 291 4.41 -1.20 0.53
C TYR A 291 3.58 -2.35 -0.01
N SER A 292 3.53 -3.42 0.77
CA SER A 292 2.62 -4.55 0.65
C SER A 292 1.91 -4.72 1.98
N PHE A 293 0.58 -4.76 1.96
CA PHE A 293 -0.26 -5.03 3.12
C PHE A 293 -0.99 -6.35 2.89
N GLN A 294 -0.67 -7.35 3.71
CA GLN A 294 -1.39 -8.62 3.73
C GLN A 294 -2.23 -8.70 5.01
N ILE A 295 -3.51 -9.02 4.84
CA ILE A 295 -4.46 -9.22 5.93
C ILE A 295 -5.17 -10.56 5.79
N MET A 296 -5.61 -11.08 6.93
CA MET A 296 -6.70 -12.04 6.98
C MET A 296 -8.00 -11.26 6.81
N VAL A 297 -8.96 -11.78 6.05
CA VAL A 297 -10.29 -11.19 5.97
C VAL A 297 -11.20 -12.00 6.89
N PRO A 298 -11.88 -11.39 7.88
CA PRO A 298 -12.67 -12.14 8.84
C PRO A 298 -13.73 -12.99 8.14
N CYS A 299 -13.84 -14.27 8.49
CA CYS A 299 -14.84 -15.17 7.94
C CYS A 299 -15.20 -16.26 8.95
N ILE A 300 -15.86 -15.88 10.06
CA ILE A 300 -16.22 -16.81 11.15
C ILE A 300 -16.88 -18.11 10.62
N LYS A 301 -17.76 -18.00 9.63
CA LYS A 301 -18.46 -19.14 9.02
C LYS A 301 -17.52 -20.21 8.48
N LYS A 302 -16.36 -19.83 7.95
CA LYS A 302 -15.36 -20.74 7.37
C LYS A 302 -14.14 -20.96 8.26
N ASP A 303 -13.89 -20.05 9.18
CA ASP A 303 -12.75 -20.07 10.10
C ASP A 303 -13.09 -20.63 11.50
N PHE A 304 -14.26 -21.25 11.67
CA PHE A 304 -14.62 -21.90 12.94
C PHE A 304 -13.56 -22.91 13.41
N ILE A 305 -12.92 -23.62 12.47
CA ILE A 305 -11.83 -24.56 12.76
C ILE A 305 -10.62 -23.89 13.45
N LEU A 306 -10.43 -22.59 13.27
CA LEU A 306 -9.32 -21.82 13.85
C LEU A 306 -9.62 -21.32 15.26
N ALA A 307 -10.84 -21.50 15.77
CA ALA A 307 -11.22 -21.05 17.10
C ALA A 307 -10.23 -21.59 18.15
N ASN A 308 -9.77 -20.71 19.04
CA ASN A 308 -8.81 -21.00 20.12
C ASN A 308 -7.46 -21.59 19.65
N SER A 309 -7.10 -21.40 18.39
CA SER A 309 -5.91 -22.01 17.82
C SER A 309 -4.85 -20.98 17.46
N LYS A 310 -3.57 -21.38 17.59
CA LYS A 310 -2.45 -20.56 17.14
C LYS A 310 -2.09 -20.97 15.72
N ILE A 311 -2.30 -20.06 14.77
CA ILE A 311 -1.92 -20.24 13.37
C ILE A 311 -0.56 -19.58 13.10
N ILE A 312 0.27 -20.24 12.30
CA ILE A 312 1.51 -19.64 11.78
C ILE A 312 1.22 -19.16 10.36
N LEU A 313 1.22 -17.85 10.19
CA LEU A 313 1.01 -17.23 8.89
C LEU A 313 2.33 -16.83 8.26
N LYS A 314 2.41 -17.04 6.95
CA LYS A 314 3.52 -16.57 6.15
C LYS A 314 3.14 -15.28 5.42
N PRO A 315 4.03 -14.27 5.40
CA PRO A 315 3.86 -13.15 4.49
C PRO A 315 4.06 -13.61 3.05
N PHE A 316 3.31 -13.03 2.12
CA PHE A 316 3.43 -13.34 0.70
C PHE A 316 4.84 -12.99 0.22
N PRO A 317 5.56 -13.91 -0.45
CA PRO A 317 6.93 -13.67 -0.89
C PRO A 317 6.96 -12.63 -2.02
N ASN A 318 8.01 -11.79 -2.06
CA ASN A 318 8.30 -10.90 -3.19
C ASN A 318 9.53 -11.41 -3.95
N ILE A 319 9.61 -11.17 -5.27
CA ILE A 319 10.82 -11.42 -6.06
C ILE A 319 12.09 -10.78 -5.48
N TYR A 320 12.01 -9.61 -4.83
CA TYR A 320 13.16 -8.95 -4.20
C TYR A 320 13.68 -9.72 -2.97
N ASP A 321 12.79 -10.47 -2.29
CA ASP A 321 13.20 -11.38 -1.22
C ASP A 321 13.99 -12.58 -1.78
N PHE A 322 13.79 -12.87 -3.07
CA PHE A 322 14.43 -13.95 -3.80
C PHE A 322 15.72 -13.50 -4.51
N LEU A 323 15.66 -12.52 -5.41
CA LEU A 323 16.81 -12.08 -6.20
C LEU A 323 17.81 -11.23 -5.41
N GLY A 324 17.43 -10.83 -4.20
CA GLY A 324 18.04 -9.72 -3.51
C GLY A 324 17.60 -8.39 -4.12
N ASN A 325 17.75 -7.33 -3.34
CA ASN A 325 17.41 -5.98 -3.74
C ASN A 325 18.66 -5.10 -3.61
N PRO A 326 19.09 -4.41 -4.68
CA PRO A 326 20.25 -3.53 -4.62
C PRO A 326 20.05 -2.35 -3.66
N PHE A 327 18.80 -1.97 -3.38
CA PHE A 327 18.45 -0.87 -2.48
C PHE A 327 18.31 -1.29 -1.00
N GLY A 328 18.64 -2.55 -0.67
CA GLY A 328 18.60 -3.07 0.69
C GLY A 328 17.51 -4.12 0.92
N LYS A 329 17.49 -4.70 2.11
CA LYS A 329 16.55 -5.79 2.44
C LYS A 329 15.14 -5.26 2.68
N SER A 330 14.14 -6.03 2.22
CA SER A 330 12.74 -5.82 2.59
C SER A 330 12.58 -5.93 4.12
N THR A 331 11.70 -5.13 4.69
CA THR A 331 11.28 -5.25 6.09
C THR A 331 9.84 -5.73 6.18
N ILE A 332 9.52 -6.50 7.21
CA ILE A 332 8.17 -7.02 7.45
C ILE A 332 7.83 -6.74 8.91
N ASN A 333 6.77 -5.97 9.12
CA ASN A 333 6.23 -5.66 10.44
C ASN A 333 4.88 -6.38 10.59
N PHE A 334 4.75 -7.19 11.64
CA PHE A 334 3.46 -7.77 12.03
C PHE A 334 2.77 -6.83 13.02
N LYS A 335 1.73 -6.13 12.57
CA LYS A 335 1.06 -5.06 13.34
C LYS A 335 -0.25 -5.56 13.93
N ASN A 336 -0.45 -5.28 15.22
CA ASN A 336 -1.74 -5.42 15.88
C ASN A 336 -2.61 -4.18 15.60
N MET A 337 -3.78 -4.38 15.00
CA MET A 337 -4.74 -3.34 14.64
C MET A 337 -6.06 -3.44 15.40
N GLN A 338 -6.10 -4.19 16.51
CA GLN A 338 -7.27 -4.36 17.38
C GLN A 338 -7.66 -3.06 18.12
N GLY A 339 -6.74 -2.09 18.21
CA GLY A 339 -6.95 -0.84 18.93
C GLY A 339 -8.18 -0.08 18.43
N LYS A 340 -9.10 0.21 19.36
CA LYS A 340 -10.35 0.96 19.12
C LYS A 340 -10.22 2.44 19.46
N GLU A 341 -9.21 2.79 20.26
CA GLU A 341 -8.87 4.14 20.64
C GLU A 341 -8.03 4.85 19.57
N VAL A 342 -8.09 6.19 19.56
CA VAL A 342 -7.30 7.01 18.65
C VAL A 342 -5.82 6.99 19.05
N VAL A 343 -4.97 6.48 18.17
CA VAL A 343 -3.52 6.57 18.29
C VAL A 343 -3.07 7.96 17.85
N ARG A 344 -2.21 8.61 18.64
CA ARG A 344 -1.66 9.95 18.38
C ARG A 344 -0.14 9.91 18.46
N ASN A 345 0.49 10.77 17.67
CA ASN A 345 1.94 11.02 17.72
C ASN A 345 2.79 9.76 17.46
N GLU A 346 2.26 8.77 16.72
CA GLU A 346 3.05 7.63 16.27
C GLU A 346 4.18 8.14 15.37
N LYS A 347 5.42 7.87 15.78
CA LYS A 347 6.62 8.22 15.04
C LYS A 347 6.77 7.33 13.81
N PHE A 348 7.22 7.91 12.72
CA PHE A 348 7.49 7.22 11.47
C PHE A 348 8.85 7.68 10.94
N GLU A 349 9.78 6.73 10.83
CA GLU A 349 11.12 7.00 10.29
C GLU A 349 11.22 6.49 8.85
N PHE A 350 11.85 7.30 7.99
CA PHE A 350 12.15 6.92 6.61
C PHE A 350 13.54 7.38 6.23
N LYS A 351 14.24 6.59 5.42
CA LYS A 351 15.62 6.86 5.01
C LYS A 351 15.71 6.97 3.50
N LEU A 352 16.41 8.00 3.02
CA LEU A 352 16.79 8.18 1.62
C LEU A 352 18.31 8.24 1.52
N GLN A 353 18.88 7.36 0.70
CA GLN A 353 20.29 7.43 0.34
C GLN A 353 20.46 8.25 -0.94
N PHE A 354 21.58 8.95 -1.05
CA PHE A 354 21.95 9.71 -2.24
C PHE A 354 23.40 9.44 -2.62
N GLU A 355 23.73 9.65 -3.90
CA GLU A 355 25.09 9.45 -4.42
C GLU A 355 25.93 10.73 -4.41
N LYS A 356 25.26 11.89 -4.54
CA LYS A 356 25.90 13.19 -4.62
C LYS A 356 25.16 14.18 -3.73
N PHE A 357 25.94 15.00 -3.03
CA PHE A 357 25.46 16.13 -2.25
C PHE A 357 26.13 17.40 -2.76
N GLN A 358 25.34 18.46 -2.92
CA GLN A 358 25.83 19.78 -3.28
C GLN A 358 25.14 20.80 -2.39
N GLU A 359 25.96 21.60 -1.70
CA GLU A 359 25.49 22.77 -0.97
C GLU A 359 25.46 23.97 -1.94
N LEU A 360 24.37 24.74 -1.91
CA LEU A 360 24.18 25.90 -2.77
C LEU A 360 24.36 27.18 -1.95
N GLU A 361 25.13 28.14 -2.48
CA GLU A 361 25.25 29.46 -1.87
C GLU A 361 23.92 30.23 -1.99
N ILE A 362 23.38 30.68 -0.86
CA ILE A 362 22.11 31.41 -0.81
C ILE A 362 22.27 32.84 -1.34
N ASN A 363 23.44 33.47 -1.18
CA ASN A 363 23.76 34.81 -1.71
C ASN A 363 22.68 35.89 -1.46
N GLY A 364 22.03 35.82 -0.29
CA GLY A 364 20.98 36.74 0.13
C GLY A 364 19.62 36.55 -0.57
N LYS A 365 19.48 35.54 -1.42
CA LYS A 365 18.25 35.23 -2.14
C LYS A 365 17.17 34.71 -1.21
N SER A 366 15.94 35.12 -1.47
CA SER A 366 14.74 34.54 -0.89
C SER A 366 14.56 33.09 -1.31
N GLN A 367 13.73 32.37 -0.56
CA GLN A 367 13.43 30.97 -0.88
C GLN A 367 12.72 30.83 -2.24
N GLU A 368 11.86 31.79 -2.57
CA GLU A 368 11.17 31.86 -3.86
C GLU A 368 12.15 32.04 -5.02
N GLU A 369 13.12 32.97 -4.90
CA GLU A 369 14.16 33.18 -5.91
C GLU A 369 15.01 31.91 -6.11
N LEU A 370 15.38 31.22 -5.02
CA LEU A 370 16.12 29.95 -5.12
C LEU A 370 15.31 28.87 -5.84
N PHE A 371 14.00 28.79 -5.60
CA PHE A 371 13.14 27.84 -6.32
C PHE A 371 13.04 28.17 -7.81
N GLU A 372 12.89 29.44 -8.17
CA GLU A 372 12.84 29.89 -9.56
C GLU A 372 14.16 29.57 -10.29
N GLU A 373 15.31 29.87 -9.68
CA GLU A 373 16.63 29.58 -10.25
C GLU A 373 16.88 28.10 -10.49
N GLN A 374 16.35 27.24 -9.60
CA GLN A 374 16.45 25.78 -9.73
C GLN A 374 15.34 25.17 -10.59
N GLY A 375 14.44 26.00 -11.14
CA GLY A 375 13.29 25.58 -11.95
C GLY A 375 12.29 24.71 -11.16
N ILE A 376 12.15 24.95 -9.87
CA ILE A 376 11.25 24.22 -8.96
C ILE A 376 9.88 24.89 -8.98
N ASN A 377 8.86 24.17 -9.47
CA ASN A 377 7.48 24.63 -9.44
C ASN A 377 6.81 24.20 -8.14
N LEU A 378 6.77 25.09 -7.14
CA LEU A 378 6.12 24.83 -5.86
C LEU A 378 4.91 25.75 -5.65
N ASN A 379 3.72 25.15 -5.49
CA ASN A 379 2.48 25.91 -5.35
C ASN A 379 2.29 26.52 -3.95
N LYS A 380 3.04 26.09 -2.92
CA LYS A 380 2.85 26.49 -1.51
C LYS A 380 4.16 26.42 -0.70
N ASN A 381 4.58 27.54 -0.13
CA ASN A 381 5.73 27.62 0.78
C ASN A 381 5.37 27.23 2.21
N LEU A 382 6.40 26.84 2.99
CA LEU A 382 6.28 26.62 4.42
C LEU A 382 5.92 27.96 5.10
N ARG A 383 4.65 28.09 5.52
CA ARG A 383 4.20 29.16 6.41
C ARG A 383 4.08 28.61 7.82
N PRO A 384 4.96 29.02 8.77
CA PRO A 384 4.79 28.70 10.18
C PRO A 384 3.42 29.18 10.66
N LYS A 385 2.74 28.42 11.53
CA LYS A 385 1.58 28.99 12.23
C LYS A 385 2.13 30.07 13.16
N GLU A 386 1.74 31.33 12.97
CA GLU A 386 1.94 32.35 13.99
C GLU A 386 1.32 31.82 15.30
N LYS A 387 2.09 31.83 16.39
CA LYS A 387 1.56 31.48 17.70
C LYS A 387 0.43 32.47 18.00
N LYS A 388 -0.81 31.98 18.04
CA LYS A 388 -1.92 32.72 18.63
C LYS A 388 -1.78 32.74 20.14
#